data_AF-A0A941FC57-F1
#
_entry.id   AF-A0A941FC57-F1
#
_cell.length_a   1.000
_cell.length_b   1.000
_cell.length_c   1.000
_cell.angle_alpha   90.00
_cell.angle_beta   90.00
_cell.angle_gamma   90.00
#
_symmetry.space_group_name_H-M   'P 1'
#
loop_
_entity.id
_entity.type
_entity.pdbx_description
1 polymer ?
#
loop_
_entity_poly.entity_id
_entity_poly.type
_entity_poly.pdbx_seq_one_letter_code
_entity_poly.pdbx_strand_id
1 'polypeptide(L)'
;MKKSFWVFLILSAILVIFSVQNAAPVRVNILFNEVRVSLAILLIIVFLTGVIAGASYFFIKSKKKKEPIDDTPEYTEELSDTNADN
;
A
#
# COMPACT_ATOMS: atom_id res chain seq x y z
N MET A 1 1.31 -26.33 2.89
CA MET A 1 0.70 -25.04 3.29
C MET A 1 1.68 -23.93 2.99
N LYS A 2 1.23 -22.80 2.43
CA LYS A 2 2.11 -21.67 2.09
C LYS A 2 2.77 -21.16 3.38
N LYS A 3 4.11 -21.09 3.42
CA LYS A 3 4.87 -20.64 4.60
C LYS A 3 4.39 -19.26 5.10
N SER A 4 3.95 -18.40 4.18
CA SER A 4 3.34 -17.10 4.49
C SER A 4 2.12 -17.20 5.41
N PHE A 5 1.27 -18.23 5.25
CA PHE A 5 0.08 -18.41 6.09
C PHE A 5 0.45 -18.60 7.57
N TRP A 6 1.44 -19.45 7.83
CA TRP A 6 1.92 -19.71 9.20
C TRP A 6 2.61 -18.49 9.81
N VAL A 7 3.36 -17.73 9.00
CA VAL A 7 3.96 -16.47 9.45
C VAL A 7 2.87 -15.46 9.85
N PHE A 8 1.83 -15.30 9.03
CA PHE A 8 0.70 -14.42 9.36
C PHE A 8 -0.05 -14.88 10.60
N LEU A 9 -0.25 -16.19 10.77
CA LEU A 9 -0.91 -16.75 11.94
C LEU A 9 -0.14 -16.44 13.23
N ILE A 10 1.18 -16.67 13.23
CA ILE A 10 2.05 -16.38 14.37
C ILE A 10 2.06 -14.87 14.66
N LEU A 11 2.19 -14.05 13.62
CA LEU A 11 2.19 -12.59 13.77
C LEU A 11 0.87 -12.08 14.34
N SER A 12 -0.27 -12.63 13.90
CA SER A 12 -1.59 -12.32 14.42
C SER A 12 -1.72 -12.73 15.89
N ALA A 13 -1.21 -13.89 16.28
CA ALA A 13 -1.25 -14.33 17.68
C ALA A 13 -0.42 -13.41 18.58
N ILE A 14 0.79 -13.02 18.14
CA ILE A 14 1.64 -12.05 18.85
C ILE A 14 0.91 -10.71 19.00
N LEU A 15 0.25 -10.23 17.94
CA LEU A 15 -0.51 -8.97 17.96
C LEU A 15 -1.65 -9.01 18.99
N VAL A 16 -2.38 -10.13 19.08
CA VAL A 16 -3.45 -10.31 20.06
C VAL A 16 -2.90 -10.32 21.48
N ILE A 17 -1.81 -11.07 21.73
CA ILE A 17 -1.17 -11.13 23.05
C ILE A 17 -0.66 -9.74 23.47
N PHE A 18 0.01 -9.04 22.54
CA PHE A 18 0.46 -7.67 22.74
C PHE A 18 -0.72 -6.75 23.08
N SER A 19 -1.84 -6.87 22.38
CA SER A 19 -3.05 -6.08 22.63
C SER A 19 -3.61 -6.31 24.04
N VAL A 20 -3.72 -7.58 24.46
CA VAL A 20 -4.24 -7.95 25.79
C VAL A 20 -3.31 -7.49 26.92
N GLN A 21 -2.00 -7.70 26.77
CA GLN A 21 -1.02 -7.31 27.79
C GLN A 21 -0.86 -5.79 27.90
N ASN A 22 -0.99 -5.08 26.79
CA ASN A 22 -0.92 -3.63 26.72
C ASN A 22 -2.32 -2.98 26.77
N ALA A 23 -3.30 -3.66 27.38
CA ALA A 23 -4.64 -3.14 27.63
C ALA A 23 -4.67 -2.08 28.75
N ALA A 24 -3.53 -1.82 29.40
CA ALA A 24 -3.40 -0.81 30.44
C ALA A 24 -3.91 0.56 29.93
N PRO A 25 -4.74 1.27 30.72
CA PRO A 25 -5.32 2.54 30.30
C PRO A 25 -4.26 3.62 30.26
N VAL A 26 -4.11 4.26 29.11
CA VAL A 26 -3.26 5.42 28.88
C VAL A 26 -4.13 6.67 28.80
N ARG A 27 -3.69 7.73 29.47
CA ARG A 27 -4.31 9.06 29.34
C ARG A 27 -3.74 9.75 28.13
N VAL A 28 -4.62 10.16 27.22
CA VAL A 28 -4.27 10.87 25.99
C VAL A 28 -5.11 12.13 25.94
N ASN A 29 -4.46 13.27 25.71
CA ASN A 29 -5.15 14.53 25.55
C ASN A 29 -5.40 14.76 24.05
N ILE A 30 -6.66 14.67 23.64
CA ILE A 30 -7.07 14.86 22.25
C ILE A 30 -7.60 16.30 22.13
N LEU A 31 -6.74 17.19 21.62
CA LEU A 31 -6.96 18.63 21.42
C LEU A 31 -7.30 19.42 22.71
N PHE A 32 -8.41 19.12 23.36
CA PHE A 32 -8.89 19.76 24.59
C PHE A 32 -9.57 18.80 25.57
N ASN A 33 -9.63 17.50 25.25
CA ASN A 33 -10.32 16.51 26.08
C ASN A 33 -9.38 15.35 26.46
N GLU A 34 -9.37 15.00 27.74
CA GLU A 34 -8.64 13.83 28.22
C GLU A 34 -9.49 12.57 28.04
N VAL A 35 -8.97 11.63 27.27
CA VAL A 35 -9.61 10.33 27.07
C VAL A 35 -8.69 9.24 27.59
N ARG A 36 -9.28 8.26 28.28
CA ARG A 36 -8.60 7.04 28.70
C ARG A 36 -8.85 5.97 27.66
N VAL A 37 -7.82 5.59 26.94
CA VAL A 37 -7.88 4.48 25.97
C VAL A 37 -6.76 3.50 26.27
N SER A 38 -6.91 2.24 25.90
CA SER A 38 -5.80 1.30 26.02
C SER A 38 -4.68 1.67 25.04
N LEU A 39 -3.44 1.42 25.45
CA LEU A 39 -2.26 1.66 24.60
C LEU A 39 -2.38 0.89 23.27
N ALA A 40 -2.92 -0.33 23.31
CA ALA A 40 -3.17 -1.14 22.13
C ALA A 40 -4.12 -0.46 21.13
N ILE A 41 -5.26 0.08 21.59
CA ILE A 41 -6.22 0.77 20.73
C ILE A 41 -5.57 2.01 20.10
N LEU A 42 -4.82 2.78 20.90
CA LEU A 42 -4.11 3.95 20.41
C LEU A 42 -3.13 3.58 19.28
N LEU A 43 -2.32 2.54 19.48
CA LEU A 43 -1.37 2.08 18.47
C LEU A 43 -2.05 1.56 17.21
N ILE A 44 -3.16 0.82 17.34
CA ILE A 44 -3.94 0.34 16.19
C ILE A 44 -4.45 1.52 15.37
N ILE A 45 -5.04 2.53 16.01
CA ILE A 45 -5.57 3.72 15.32
C ILE A 45 -4.45 4.48 14.61
N VAL A 46 -3.33 4.76 15.31
CA VAL A 46 -2.18 5.46 14.72
C VAL A 46 -1.62 4.68 13.53
N PHE A 47 -1.43 3.37 13.69
CA PHE A 47 -0.98 2.51 12.60
C PHE A 47 -1.93 2.56 11.40
N LEU A 48 -3.24 2.42 11.63
CA LEU A 48 -4.25 2.45 10.56
C LEU A 48 -4.24 3.78 9.82
N THR A 49 -4.19 4.90 10.54
CA THR A 49 -4.12 6.24 9.93
C THR A 49 -2.85 6.40 9.09
N GLY A 50 -1.70 5.92 9.57
CA GLY A 50 -0.45 5.91 8.82
C GLY A 50 -0.52 5.05 7.54
N VAL A 51 -1.11 3.86 7.62
CA VAL A 51 -1.31 2.97 6.46
C VAL A 51 -2.23 3.62 5.43
N ILE A 52 -3.35 4.21 5.86
CA ILE A 52 -4.30 4.89 4.97
C ILE A 52 -3.65 6.11 4.31
N ALA A 53 -2.94 6.94 5.09
CA ALA A 53 -2.24 8.11 4.56
C ALA A 53 -1.12 7.71 3.58
N GLY A 54 -0.32 6.70 3.92
CA GLY A 54 0.76 6.19 3.07
C GLY A 54 0.23 5.55 1.78
N ALA A 55 -0.83 4.75 1.87
CA ALA A 55 -1.50 4.17 0.70
C ALA A 55 -2.07 5.28 -0.19
N SER A 56 -2.79 6.24 0.38
CA SER A 56 -3.34 7.39 -0.36
C SER A 56 -2.24 8.16 -1.08
N TYR A 57 -1.13 8.46 -0.39
CA TYR A 57 0.04 9.11 -0.99
C TYR A 57 0.64 8.30 -2.15
N PHE A 58 0.80 6.98 -1.97
CA PHE A 58 1.33 6.10 -3.01
C PHE A 58 0.42 6.02 -4.24
N PHE A 59 -0.91 5.97 -4.05
CA PHE A 59 -1.89 5.99 -5.14
C PHE A 59 -1.84 7.31 -5.92
N ILE A 60 -1.78 8.45 -5.23
CA ILE A 60 -1.66 9.77 -5.88
C ILE A 60 -0.35 9.88 -6.66
N LYS A 61 0.76 9.40 -6.09
CA LYS A 61 2.08 9.44 -6.74
C LYS A 61 2.18 8.50 -7.94
N SER A 62 1.61 7.29 -7.84
CA SER A 62 1.62 6.32 -8.94
C SER A 62 0.81 6.77 -10.15
N LYS A 63 -0.26 7.56 -9.96
CA LYS A 63 -1.01 8.18 -11.06
C LYS A 63 -0.19 9.20 -11.85
N LYS A 64 0.86 9.80 -11.29
CA LYS A 64 1.75 10.74 -12.00
C LYS A 64 2.77 10.04 -12.91
N LYS A 65 2.95 8.72 -12.79
CA LYS A 65 3.87 7.92 -13.62
C LYS A 65 3.09 7.07 -14.62
N LYS A 66 2.31 7.74 -15.48
CA LYS A 66 1.84 7.19 -16.75
C LYS A 66 2.21 8.23 -17.80
N GLU A 67 3.49 8.26 -18.17
CA GLU A 67 3.85 8.80 -19.47
C GLU A 67 3.21 7.86 -20.52
N PRO A 68 2.53 8.42 -21.54
CA PRO A 68 1.93 7.61 -22.59
C PRO A 68 3.03 6.81 -23.28
N ILE A 69 2.77 5.53 -23.50
CA ILE A 69 3.51 4.74 -24.47
C ILE A 69 3.22 5.44 -25.81
N ASP A 70 4.28 5.93 -26.45
CA ASP A 70 4.21 6.58 -27.75
C ASP A 70 3.85 5.52 -28.79
N ASP A 71 2.60 5.55 -29.23
CA ASP A 71 2.06 4.71 -30.29
C ASP A 71 2.58 5.22 -31.65
N THR A 72 3.89 5.24 -31.87
CA THR A 72 4.45 5.52 -33.20
C THR A 72 4.41 4.22 -34.02
N PRO A 73 3.54 4.09 -35.05
CA PRO A 73 3.58 2.92 -35.91
C PRO A 73 4.89 2.93 -36.71
N GLU A 74 5.66 1.86 -36.52
CA GLU A 74 6.80 1.49 -37.33
C GLU A 74 6.33 1.21 -38.77
N TYR A 75 6.34 2.25 -39.62
CA TYR A 75 6.23 2.12 -41.07
C TYR A 75 7.56 1.59 -41.60
N THR A 76 7.78 0.28 -41.47
CA THR A 76 8.88 -0.40 -42.15
C THR A 76 8.40 -0.85 -43.52
N GLU A 77 8.83 -0.09 -44.53
CA GLU A 77 9.32 -0.55 -45.83
C GLU A 77 8.77 -1.88 -46.38
N GLU A 78 7.52 -1.90 -46.81
CA GLU A 78 7.11 -2.77 -47.91
C GLU A 78 6.54 -1.88 -49.02
N LEU A 79 7.24 -1.83 -50.16
CA LEU A 79 6.82 -1.41 -51.52
C LEU A 79 7.96 -0.69 -52.29
N SER A 80 9.09 -1.37 -52.44
CA SER A 80 10.19 -1.13 -53.39
C SER A 80 11.07 -2.36 -53.22
N ASP A 81 11.04 -3.43 -54.01
CA ASP A 81 11.03 -3.48 -55.46
C ASP A 81 10.36 -4.79 -55.93
N THR A 82 9.21 -4.68 -56.57
CA THR A 82 8.67 -5.73 -57.44
C THR A 82 8.12 -5.00 -58.65
N ASN A 83 9.01 -4.65 -59.58
CA ASN A 83 8.73 -4.39 -61.00
C ASN A 83 10.02 -3.91 -61.68
N ALA A 84 10.88 -4.85 -62.03
CA ALA A 84 11.92 -4.66 -63.04
C ALA A 84 12.08 -5.96 -63.84
N ASP A 85 11.00 -6.37 -64.50
CA ASP A 85 11.06 -7.22 -65.69
C ASP A 85 10.15 -6.58 -66.76
N ASN A 86 10.79 -5.80 -67.64
CA ASN A 86 10.41 -5.48 -69.03
C ASN A 86 11.45 -4.54 -69.65
#